data_AF-A0A1G2JMV7-F1
#
_entry.id   AF-A0A1G2JMV7-F1
#
_cell.length_a   1.000
_cell.length_b   1.000
_cell.length_c   1.000
_cell.angle_alpha   90.00
_cell.angle_beta   90.00
_cell.angle_gamma   90.00
#
_symmetry.space_group_name_H-M   'P 1'
#
loop_
_entity.id
_entity.type
_entity.pdbx_description
1 polymer ?
#
loop_
_entity_poly.entity_id
_entity_poly.type
_entity_poly.pdbx_seq_one_letter_code
_entity_poly.pdbx_strand_id
1 'polypeptide(L)'
;MQIINKIVYITAQQLRKMGFNFNESSDPRVLEMKKEIKKVGGKIEFNIEQFPDGSWTAESVNIEGILTGGRNSKEISLTIKDAIFTYFGIPPQLCNDNLLRGDNEPVTLKQHIYV
;
A
#
# COMPACT_ATOMS: atom_id res chain seq x y z
N MET A 1 4.94 -1.75 10.76
CA MET A 1 4.48 -3.14 10.94
C MET A 1 5.04 -3.80 12.20
N GLN A 2 4.20 -4.35 13.09
CA GLN A 2 4.66 -5.29 14.12
C GLN A 2 5.26 -6.53 13.44
N ILE A 3 6.34 -7.11 13.98
CA ILE A 3 7.13 -8.17 13.33
C ILE A 3 6.26 -9.34 12.81
N ILE A 4 5.21 -9.69 13.55
CA ILE A 4 4.26 -10.77 13.22
C ILE A 4 3.51 -10.49 11.91
N ASN A 5 3.00 -9.27 11.72
CA ASN A 5 2.26 -8.90 10.51
C ASN A 5 3.14 -9.01 9.25
N LYS A 6 4.42 -8.64 9.38
CA LYS A 6 5.40 -8.76 8.28
C LYS A 6 5.65 -10.21 7.90
N ILE A 7 5.77 -11.10 8.88
CA ILE A 7 5.93 -12.54 8.65
C ILE A 7 4.70 -13.10 7.94
N VAL A 8 3.50 -12.84 8.46
CA VAL A 8 2.24 -13.32 7.86
C VAL A 8 2.10 -12.85 6.42
N TYR A 9 2.39 -11.56 6.15
CA TYR A 9 2.39 -11.01 4.80
C TYR A 9 3.37 -11.75 3.87
N ILE A 10 4.63 -11.92 4.28
CA ILE A 10 5.65 -12.58 3.46
C ILE A 10 5.26 -14.04 3.18
N THR A 11 4.79 -14.77 4.19
CA THR A 11 4.33 -16.15 4.05
C THR A 11 3.12 -16.25 3.11
N ALA A 12 2.13 -15.37 3.25
CA ALA A 12 0.99 -15.32 2.34
C ALA A 12 1.43 -15.06 0.88
N GLN A 13 2.38 -14.15 0.66
CA GLN A 13 2.93 -13.89 -0.67
C GLN A 13 3.66 -15.11 -1.26
N GLN A 14 4.35 -15.90 -0.44
CA GLN A 14 4.96 -17.16 -0.89
C GLN A 14 3.90 -18.22 -1.22
N LEU A 15 2.89 -18.40 -0.37
CA LEU A 15 1.80 -19.35 -0.61
C LEU A 15 1.00 -19.02 -1.88
N ARG A 16 0.79 -17.73 -2.18
CA ARG A 16 0.21 -17.30 -3.47
C ARG A 16 1.04 -17.73 -4.67
N LYS A 17 2.37 -17.59 -4.59
CA LYS A 17 3.27 -18.06 -5.67
C LYS A 17 3.19 -19.57 -5.86
N MET A 18 2.79 -20.31 -4.83
CA MET A 18 2.55 -21.75 -4.87
C MET A 18 1.10 -22.11 -5.28
N GLY A 19 0.27 -21.13 -5.64
CA GLY A 19 -1.10 -21.34 -6.13
C GLY A 19 -2.19 -21.29 -5.05
N PHE A 20 -1.85 -20.96 -3.80
CA PHE A 20 -2.85 -20.81 -2.74
C PHE A 20 -3.66 -19.52 -2.96
N ASN A 21 -4.99 -19.63 -2.91
CA ASN A 21 -5.91 -18.50 -3.04
C ASN A 21 -6.54 -18.20 -1.68
N PHE A 22 -6.26 -17.01 -1.12
CA PHE A 22 -6.85 -16.56 0.15
C PHE A 22 -8.21 -15.90 -0.03
N ASN A 23 -8.74 -15.88 -1.26
CA ASN A 23 -10.02 -15.30 -1.63
C ASN A 23 -10.14 -13.81 -1.24
N GLU A 24 -9.05 -13.06 -1.40
CA GLU A 24 -8.97 -11.67 -0.92
C GLU A 24 -10.01 -10.78 -1.62
N SER A 25 -10.31 -11.08 -2.88
CA SER A 25 -11.29 -10.32 -3.67
C SER A 25 -12.74 -10.46 -3.18
N SER A 26 -13.02 -11.38 -2.26
CA SER A 26 -14.34 -11.52 -1.62
C SER A 26 -14.43 -10.83 -0.26
N ASP A 27 -13.31 -10.38 0.31
CA ASP A 27 -13.32 -9.74 1.62
C ASP A 27 -14.00 -8.36 1.55
N PRO A 28 -14.95 -8.05 2.45
CA PRO A 28 -15.66 -6.77 2.44
C PRO A 28 -14.74 -5.54 2.47
N ARG A 29 -13.62 -5.62 3.19
CA ARG A 29 -12.66 -4.51 3.32
C ARG A 29 -11.87 -4.30 2.03
N VAL A 30 -11.53 -5.38 1.34
CA VAL A 30 -10.89 -5.32 0.02
C VAL A 30 -11.87 -4.75 -1.02
N LEU A 31 -13.14 -5.12 -0.95
CA LEU A 31 -14.18 -4.55 -1.82
C LEU A 31 -14.39 -3.06 -1.55
N GLU A 32 -14.41 -2.65 -0.28
CA GLU A 32 -14.48 -1.24 0.12
C GLU A 32 -13.26 -0.46 -0.38
N MET A 33 -12.05 -0.98 -0.16
CA MET A 33 -10.82 -0.40 -0.71
C MET A 33 -10.91 -0.20 -2.21
N LYS A 34 -11.33 -1.22 -2.97
CA LYS A 34 -11.49 -1.10 -4.44
C LYS A 34 -12.53 -0.06 -4.83
N LYS A 35 -13.63 0.06 -4.07
CA LYS A 35 -14.65 1.10 -4.31
C LYS A 35 -14.08 2.48 -4.08
N GLU A 36 -13.35 2.71 -2.99
CA GLU A 36 -12.72 4.00 -2.70
C GLU A 36 -11.68 4.37 -3.75
N ILE A 37 -10.79 3.42 -4.12
CA ILE A 37 -9.82 3.62 -5.22
C ILE A 37 -10.54 4.03 -6.51
N LYS A 38 -11.66 3.38 -6.85
CA LYS A 38 -12.45 3.72 -8.04
C LYS A 38 -13.08 5.12 -7.95
N LYS A 39 -13.56 5.53 -6.77
CA LYS A 39 -14.14 6.87 -6.56
C LYS A 39 -13.11 7.97 -6.78
N VAL A 40 -11.85 7.74 -6.42
CA VAL A 40 -10.76 8.73 -6.52
C VAL A 40 -10.01 8.69 -7.86
N GLY A 41 -10.62 8.09 -8.89
CA GLY A 41 -10.06 8.05 -10.25
C GLY A 41 -9.22 6.81 -10.56
N GLY A 42 -9.36 5.72 -9.80
CA GLY A 42 -8.76 4.42 -10.11
C GLY A 42 -7.33 4.22 -9.58
N LYS A 43 -6.76 5.22 -8.92
CA LYS A 43 -5.40 5.18 -8.35
C LYS A 43 -5.32 5.99 -7.06
N ILE A 44 -4.44 5.59 -6.15
CA ILE A 44 -4.11 6.38 -4.96
C ILE A 44 -2.83 7.15 -5.28
N GLU A 45 -2.90 8.48 -5.22
CA GLU A 45 -1.76 9.35 -5.44
C GLU A 45 -1.15 9.73 -4.09
N PHE A 46 0.18 9.76 -4.02
CA PHE A 46 0.93 10.18 -2.83
C PHE A 46 1.85 11.34 -3.19
N ASN A 47 1.89 12.35 -2.32
CA ASN A 47 2.98 13.30 -2.26
C ASN A 47 4.06 12.72 -1.35
N ILE A 48 5.29 12.56 -1.86
CA ILE A 48 6.41 12.01 -1.10
C ILE A 48 7.44 13.12 -0.92
N GLU A 49 7.74 13.46 0.31
CA GLU A 49 8.77 14.42 0.69
C GLU A 49 9.96 13.70 1.31
N GLN A 50 11.17 13.99 0.82
CA GLN A 50 12.42 13.45 1.36
C GLN A 50 13.25 14.59 1.94
N PHE A 51 13.88 14.34 3.08
CA PHE A 51 14.68 15.32 3.80
C PHE A 51 16.19 15.02 3.65
N PRO A 52 17.08 16.01 3.83
CA PRO A 52 18.52 15.84 3.67
C PRO A 52 19.16 14.77 4.58
N ASP A 53 18.52 14.45 5.72
CA ASP A 53 18.95 13.40 6.64
C ASP A 53 18.56 11.97 6.18
N GLY A 54 17.92 11.85 5.01
CA GLY A 54 17.45 10.60 4.45
C GLY A 54 16.09 10.12 5.00
N SER A 55 15.50 10.87 5.92
CA SER A 55 14.11 10.65 6.33
C SER A 55 13.14 11.09 5.25
N TRP A 56 11.91 10.59 5.33
CA TRP A 56 10.88 10.86 4.34
C TRP A 56 9.49 10.74 4.93
N THR A 57 8.54 11.43 4.31
CA THR A 57 7.10 11.30 4.56
C THR A 57 6.37 11.08 3.24
N ALA A 58 5.22 10.44 3.29
CA ALA A 58 4.31 10.31 2.17
C ALA A 58 2.87 10.46 2.65
N GLU A 59 2.13 11.36 2.02
CA GLU A 59 0.73 11.63 2.30
C GLU A 59 -0.11 11.39 1.04
N SER A 60 -1.25 10.74 1.17
CA SER A 60 -2.17 10.58 0.05
C SER A 60 -2.82 11.90 -0.31
N VAL A 61 -2.82 12.22 -1.61
CA VAL A 61 -3.39 13.47 -2.15
C VAL A 61 -4.89 13.34 -2.34
N ASN A 62 -5.39 12.13 -2.57
CA ASN A 62 -6.77 11.88 -2.98
C ASN A 62 -7.57 10.97 -2.03
N ILE A 63 -6.94 10.43 -0.98
CA ILE A 63 -7.63 9.76 0.12
C ILE A 63 -7.14 10.34 1.45
N GLU A 64 -8.03 11.05 2.15
CA GLU A 64 -7.69 11.63 3.45
C GLU A 64 -7.38 10.55 4.50
N GLY A 65 -6.34 10.80 5.29
CA GLY A 65 -5.98 9.96 6.44
C GLY A 65 -4.93 8.88 6.16
N ILE A 66 -4.40 8.78 4.93
CA ILE A 66 -3.26 7.90 4.64
C ILE A 66 -1.96 8.73 4.66
N LEU A 67 -1.26 8.68 5.79
CA LEU A 67 0.06 9.29 5.99
C LEU A 67 1.05 8.23 6.48
N THR A 68 2.26 8.26 5.95
CA THR A 68 3.34 7.37 6.38
C THR A 68 4.71 8.03 6.22
N GLY A 69 5.76 7.40 6.75
CA GLY A 69 7.10 7.93 6.67
C GLY A 69 8.13 6.94 7.19
N GLY A 70 9.40 7.31 7.08
CA GLY A 70 10.51 6.48 7.50
C GLY A 70 11.85 7.20 7.51
N ARG A 71 12.88 6.49 7.96
CA ARG A 71 14.27 6.98 8.01
C ARG A 71 15.15 6.43 6.89
N ASN A 72 14.58 5.57 6.04
CA ASN A 72 15.29 4.88 4.97
C ASN A 72 14.41 4.88 3.73
N SER A 73 14.91 5.51 2.66
CA SER A 73 14.20 5.65 1.40
C SER A 73 14.08 4.33 0.61
N LYS A 74 14.87 3.30 0.93
CA LYS A 74 14.83 1.99 0.25
C LYS A 74 13.51 1.24 0.41
N GLU A 75 12.73 1.56 1.45
CA GLU A 75 11.49 0.85 1.76
C GLU A 75 10.21 1.66 1.47
N ILE A 76 10.32 2.86 0.87
CA ILE A 76 9.18 3.78 0.65
C ILE A 76 7.97 3.06 0.06
N SER A 77 8.15 2.35 -1.06
CA SER A 77 7.04 1.68 -1.74
C SER A 77 6.38 0.59 -0.89
N LEU A 78 7.14 -0.12 -0.05
CA LEU A 78 6.60 -1.15 0.84
C LEU A 78 5.81 -0.52 1.98
N THR A 79 6.35 0.55 2.57
CA THR A 79 5.72 1.28 3.68
C THR A 79 4.43 1.98 3.23
N ILE A 80 4.40 2.55 2.02
CA ILE A 80 3.17 3.13 1.44
C ILE A 80 2.10 2.05 1.27
N LYS A 81 2.44 0.89 0.73
CA LYS A 81 1.48 -0.23 0.60
C LYS A 81 0.95 -0.70 1.95
N ASP A 82 1.83 -0.82 2.95
CA ASP A 82 1.45 -1.16 4.33
C ASP A 82 0.45 -0.13 4.90
N ALA A 83 0.71 1.16 4.69
CA ALA A 83 -0.17 2.24 5.12
C ALA A 83 -1.57 2.14 4.48
N ILE A 84 -1.63 1.87 3.17
CA ILE A 84 -2.91 1.68 2.46
C ILE A 84 -3.68 0.49 3.05
N PHE A 85 -3.05 -0.68 3.17
CA PHE A 85 -3.72 -1.86 3.72
C PHE A 85 -4.15 -1.66 5.17
N THR A 86 -3.34 -0.98 5.97
CA THR A 86 -3.64 -0.64 7.37
C THR A 86 -4.85 0.29 7.47
N TYR A 87 -4.91 1.32 6.63
CA TYR A 87 -6.03 2.26 6.57
C TYR A 87 -7.36 1.53 6.32
N PHE A 88 -7.39 0.58 5.38
CA PHE A 88 -8.58 -0.23 5.08
C PHE A 88 -8.77 -1.42 6.04
N GLY A 89 -7.93 -1.58 7.07
CA GLY A 89 -8.02 -2.67 8.04
C GLY A 89 -7.86 -4.07 7.41
N ILE A 90 -7.14 -4.15 6.29
CA ILE A 90 -6.95 -5.40 5.55
C ILE A 90 -5.94 -6.28 6.33
N PRO A 91 -6.31 -7.52 6.68
CA PRO A 91 -5.42 -8.44 7.37
C PRO A 91 -4.17 -8.75 6.54
N PRO A 92 -2.99 -8.96 7.16
CA PRO A 92 -1.74 -9.21 6.45
C PRO A 92 -1.79 -10.38 5.46
N GLN A 93 -2.54 -11.43 5.77
CA GLN A 93 -2.72 -12.58 4.90
C GLN A 93 -3.54 -12.27 3.65
N LEU A 94 -4.33 -11.19 3.65
CA LEU A 94 -5.13 -10.72 2.51
C LEU A 94 -4.48 -9.55 1.77
N CYS A 95 -3.38 -8.98 2.29
CA CYS A 95 -2.61 -7.96 1.60
C CYS A 95 -1.96 -8.56 0.35
N ASN A 96 -2.44 -8.14 -0.81
CA ASN A 96 -1.95 -8.55 -2.11
C ASN A 96 -1.73 -7.29 -2.96
N ASP A 97 -0.47 -7.03 -3.33
CA ASP A 97 -0.06 -5.85 -4.12
C ASP A 97 -0.84 -5.68 -5.43
N ASN A 98 -1.34 -6.78 -6.02
CA ASN A 98 -2.14 -6.73 -7.23
C ASN A 98 -3.52 -6.08 -6.99
N LEU A 99 -4.01 -6.04 -5.75
CA LEU A 99 -5.28 -5.39 -5.40
C LEU A 99 -5.19 -3.87 -5.44
N LEU A 100 -3.98 -3.31 -5.37
CA LEU A 100 -3.72 -1.87 -5.44
C LEU A 100 -3.53 -1.36 -6.86
N ARG A 101 -3.50 -2.28 -7.85
CA ARG A 101 -3.45 -1.93 -9.26
C ARG A 101 -4.89 -1.73 -9.73
N GLY A 102 -5.21 -0.53 -10.24
CA GLY A 102 -6.38 -0.37 -11.11
C GLY A 102 -6.16 -1.21 -12.37
N ASP A 103 -7.23 -1.74 -12.95
CA ASP A 103 -7.17 -2.58 -14.16
C ASP A 103 -6.17 -1.98 -15.19
N ASN A 104 -5.01 -2.62 -15.31
CA ASN A 104 -3.89 -2.27 -16.21
C ASN A 104 -3.11 -0.95 -16.02
N GLU A 105 -3.26 -0.19 -14.92
CA GLU A 105 -2.43 1.01 -14.71
C GLU A 105 -1.42 0.88 -13.56
N PRO A 106 -0.12 1.18 -13.79
CA PRO A 106 0.88 1.22 -12.73
C PRO A 106 0.59 2.39 -11.78
N VAL A 107 0.61 2.12 -10.47
CA VAL A 107 0.54 3.16 -9.42
C VAL A 107 1.62 4.20 -9.71
N THR A 108 1.19 5.38 -10.16
CA THR A 108 2.10 6.46 -10.53
C THR A 108 2.43 7.23 -9.26
N LEU A 109 3.62 7.01 -8.70
CA LEU A 109 4.11 7.76 -7.55
C LEU A 109 4.67 9.10 -8.05
N LYS A 110 3.99 10.21 -7.77
CA LYS A 110 4.52 11.56 -8.03
C LYS A 110 5.39 11.97 -6.83
N GLN A 111 6.70 11.95 -7.02
CA GLN A 111 7.67 12.31 -5.98
C GLN A 111 8.06 13.79 -6.13
N HIS A 112 7.97 14.56 -5.05
CA HIS A 112 8.55 15.91 -4.99
C HIS A 112 9.79 15.86 -4.09
N ILE A 113 10.96 15.99 -4.71
CA ILE A 113 12.25 15.98 -3.99
C ILE A 113 12.58 17.43 -3.66
N TYR A 114 12.63 17.76 -2.37
CA TYR A 114 13.27 18.98 -1.90
C TYR A 114 14.75 18.67 -1.64
N VAL A 115 15.65 19.36 -2.34
CA VAL A 115 17.11 19.26 -2.18
C VAL A 115 17.60 20.37 -1.27
#